data_AF-A0A7C4C825-F1
#
_entry.id   AF-A0A7C4C825-F1
#
_cell.length_a   1.000
_cell.length_b   1.000
_cell.length_c   1.000
_cell.angle_alpha   90.00
_cell.angle_beta   90.00
_cell.angle_gamma   90.00
#
_symmetry.space_group_name_H-M   'P 1'
#
loop_
_entity.id
_entity.type
_entity.pdbx_description
1 polymer ?
#
loop_
_entity_poly.entity_id
_entity_poly.type
_entity_poly.pdbx_seq_one_letter_code
_entity_poly.pdbx_strand_id
1 'polypeptide(L)'
;MAFLEDTATGKTMRVLAGQDVQGGTIAAISFSGIEYYCGDERKTVLVGQTLAGKWPEPRAKEAPAPAGGPPGTAGRIASQASSGGGTAGQLSTEEILDRMRRRREQEMNR
;
A
#
# COMPACT_ATOMS: atom_id res chain seq x y z
N MET A 1 15.40 4.82 -3.54
CA MET A 1 14.65 3.54 -3.62
C MET A 1 13.19 3.88 -3.88
N ALA A 2 12.49 3.11 -4.72
CA ALA A 2 11.08 3.36 -5.07
C ALA A 2 10.24 2.07 -4.97
N PHE A 3 8.92 2.25 -4.99
CA PHE A 3 7.96 1.16 -4.98
C PHE A 3 6.94 1.37 -6.09
N LEU A 4 6.47 0.27 -6.68
CA LEU A 4 5.37 0.24 -7.63
C LEU A 4 4.27 -0.65 -7.06
N GLU A 5 3.03 -0.23 -7.20
CA GLU A 5 1.86 -1.00 -6.83
C GLU A 5 1.16 -1.49 -8.10
N ASP A 6 0.85 -2.78 -8.16
CA ASP A 6 -0.14 -3.31 -9.08
C ASP A 6 -1.53 -3.09 -8.47
N THR A 7 -2.27 -2.13 -9.00
CA THR A 7 -3.60 -1.75 -8.50
C THR A 7 -4.68 -2.80 -8.75
N ALA A 8 -4.43 -3.79 -9.62
CA ALA A 8 -5.36 -4.89 -9.84
C ALA A 8 -5.25 -5.94 -8.73
N THR A 9 -4.03 -6.21 -8.25
CA THR A 9 -3.76 -7.25 -7.25
C THR A 9 -3.48 -6.70 -5.85
N GLY A 10 -3.26 -5.38 -5.72
CA GLY A 10 -2.79 -4.73 -4.50
C GLY A 10 -1.33 -5.07 -4.15
N LYS A 11 -0.59 -5.71 -5.05
CA LYS A 11 0.78 -6.14 -4.79
C LYS A 11 1.75 -4.98 -4.97
N THR A 12 2.50 -4.67 -3.92
CA THR A 12 3.58 -3.70 -3.98
C THR A 12 4.92 -4.39 -4.24
N MET A 13 5.70 -3.88 -5.17
CA MET A 13 7.05 -4.34 -5.46
C MET A 13 8.06 -3.20 -5.28
N ARG A 14 9.19 -3.53 -4.65
CA ARG A 14 10.34 -2.64 -4.56
C ARG A 14 11.09 -2.63 -5.89
N VAL A 15 11.54 -1.46 -6.32
CA VAL A 15 12.34 -1.31 -7.55
C VAL A 15 13.63 -0.52 -7.31
N LEU A 16 14.63 -0.85 -8.11
CA LEU A 16 15.95 -0.20 -8.14
C LEU A 16 16.23 0.39 -9.53
N ALA A 17 17.16 1.35 -9.61
CA ALA A 17 17.65 1.82 -10.91
C ALA A 17 18.38 0.68 -11.65
N GLY A 18 18.20 0.61 -12.96
CA GLY A 18 18.64 -0.48 -13.83
C GLY A 18 17.72 -1.70 -13.85
N GLN A 19 16.66 -1.74 -13.03
CA GLN A 19 15.74 -2.87 -13.00
C GLN A 19 14.70 -2.79 -14.13
N ASP A 20 14.45 -3.92 -14.77
CA ASP A 20 13.38 -4.07 -15.75
C ASP A 20 12.01 -4.33 -15.08
N VAL A 21 10.99 -3.61 -15.54
CA VAL A 21 9.60 -3.69 -15.05
C VAL A 21 8.65 -3.43 -16.22
N GLN A 22 7.64 -4.28 -16.40
CA GLN A 22 6.56 -4.11 -17.41
C GLN A 22 7.05 -3.70 -18.82
N GLY A 23 8.16 -4.29 -19.28
CA GLY A 23 8.69 -4.06 -20.63
C GLY A 23 9.55 -2.79 -20.79
N GLY A 24 9.91 -2.13 -19.69
CA GLY A 24 10.85 -1.02 -19.68
C GLY A 24 11.82 -1.08 -18.51
N THR A 25 12.66 -0.07 -18.37
CA THR A 25 13.77 -0.04 -17.39
C THR A 25 13.71 1.22 -16.54
N ILE A 26 13.89 1.06 -15.23
CA ILE A 26 14.01 2.19 -14.30
C ILE A 26 15.38 2.85 -14.50
N ALA A 27 15.45 4.01 -15.13
CA ALA A 27 16.70 4.71 -15.40
C ALA A 27 17.29 5.38 -14.15
N ALA A 28 16.44 6.07 -13.39
CA ALA A 28 16.81 6.78 -12.18
C ALA A 28 15.63 6.90 -11.23
N ILE A 29 15.93 7.12 -9.94
CA ILE A 29 14.94 7.28 -8.89
C ILE A 29 15.24 8.59 -8.14
N SER A 30 14.24 9.46 -8.03
CA SER A 30 14.31 10.70 -7.27
C SER A 30 13.23 10.72 -6.17
N PHE A 31 13.14 11.82 -5.42
CA PHE A 31 12.08 11.99 -4.42
C PHE A 31 10.70 12.20 -5.07
N SER A 32 10.64 12.89 -6.21
CA SER A 32 9.38 13.24 -6.88
C SER A 32 8.85 12.14 -7.81
N GLY A 33 9.69 11.16 -8.16
CA GLY A 33 9.29 10.10 -9.09
C GLY A 33 10.46 9.26 -9.59
N ILE A 34 10.24 8.63 -10.73
CA ILE A 34 11.22 7.80 -11.43
C ILE A 34 11.38 8.27 -12.88
N GLU A 35 12.56 8.04 -13.42
CA GLU A 35 12.83 8.11 -14.85
C GLU A 35 12.70 6.69 -15.40
N TYR A 36 11.87 6.49 -16.43
CA TYR A 36 11.55 5.18 -16.97
C TYR A 36 11.72 5.16 -18.48
N TYR A 37 12.48 4.19 -18.99
CA TYR A 37 12.61 3.93 -20.42
C TYR A 37 11.59 2.89 -20.84
N CYS A 38 10.86 3.18 -21.93
CA CYS A 38 9.94 2.25 -22.56
C CYS A 38 10.27 2.20 -24.06
N GLY A 39 11.04 1.19 -24.48
CA GLY A 39 11.72 1.26 -25.78
C GLY A 39 12.72 2.43 -25.79
N ASP A 40 12.67 3.27 -26.83
CA ASP A 40 13.55 4.44 -26.97
C ASP A 40 13.04 5.69 -26.26
N GLU A 41 11.84 5.65 -25.68
CA GLU A 41 11.23 6.81 -25.02
C GLU A 41 11.60 6.86 -23.54
N ARG A 42 12.12 8.01 -23.12
CA ARG A 42 12.34 8.35 -21.70
C ARG A 42 11.20 9.20 -21.18
N LYS A 43 10.60 8.79 -20.06
CA LYS A 43 9.56 9.57 -19.37
C LYS A 43 9.80 9.67 -17.87
N THR A 44 9.41 10.80 -17.32
CA THR A 44 9.31 11.00 -15.87
C THR A 44 7.94 10.53 -15.40
N VAL A 45 7.91 9.57 -14.49
CA VAL A 45 6.69 9.11 -13.82
C VAL A 45 6.70 9.65 -12.40
N LEU A 46 5.77 10.56 -12.10
CA LEU A 46 5.67 11.15 -10.78
C LEU A 46 5.07 10.17 -9.77
N VAL A 47 5.34 10.39 -8.49
CA VAL A 47 4.67 9.63 -7.42
C VAL A 47 3.16 9.78 -7.54
N GLY A 48 2.46 8.63 -7.53
CA GLY A 48 1.00 8.55 -7.71
C GLY A 48 0.56 8.39 -9.17
N GLN A 49 1.47 8.45 -10.14
CA GLN A 49 1.17 8.10 -11.53
C GLN A 49 1.48 6.63 -11.82
N THR A 50 0.77 6.09 -12.80
CA THR A 50 1.07 4.80 -13.43
C THR A 50 2.28 4.92 -14.35
N LEU A 51 2.89 3.78 -14.73
CA LEU A 51 3.98 3.76 -15.72
C LEU A 51 3.55 4.30 -17.11
N ALA A 52 2.24 4.40 -17.37
CA ALA A 52 1.69 5.07 -18.55
C ALA A 52 1.67 6.60 -18.43
N GLY A 53 2.13 7.18 -17.31
CA GLY A 53 2.10 8.63 -17.05
C GLY A 53 0.71 9.17 -16.67
N LYS A 54 -0.26 8.27 -16.44
CA LYS A 54 -1.63 8.64 -16.07
C LYS A 54 -1.85 8.50 -14.57
N TRP A 55 -2.67 9.37 -14.00
CA TRP A 55 -3.17 9.20 -12.64
C TRP A 55 -4.19 8.05 -12.63
N PRO A 56 -4.11 7.11 -11.67
CA PRO A 56 -5.06 6.03 -11.57
C PRO A 56 -6.45 6.58 -11.24
N GLU A 57 -7.48 6.05 -11.90
CA GLU A 57 -8.85 6.40 -11.57
C GLU A 57 -9.24 5.79 -10.22
N PRO A 58 -10.10 6.46 -9.42
CA PRO A 58 -10.61 5.89 -8.18
C PRO A 58 -11.35 4.59 -8.48
N ARG A 59 -10.87 3.46 -7.96
CA ARG A 59 -11.62 2.21 -8.02
C ARG A 59 -12.89 2.38 -7.20
N ALA A 60 -14.05 2.16 -7.81
CA ALA A 60 -15.29 2.01 -7.07
C ALA A 60 -15.09 0.90 -6.03
N LYS A 61 -15.36 1.19 -4.75
CA LYS A 61 -15.37 0.17 -3.71
C LYS A 61 -16.46 -0.84 -4.11
N GLU A 62 -16.09 -2.09 -4.35
CA GLU A 62 -17.09 -3.16 -4.41
C GLU A 62 -17.84 -3.15 -3.08
N ALA A 63 -19.16 -2.98 -3.16
CA ALA A 63 -20.01 -3.03 -1.99
C ALA A 63 -19.80 -4.38 -1.29
N PRO A 64 -19.64 -4.41 0.04
CA PRO A 64 -19.56 -5.66 0.75
C PRO A 64 -20.81 -6.49 0.42
N ALA A 65 -20.60 -7.75 0.04
CA ALA A 65 -21.70 -8.69 -0.14
C ALA A 65 -22.54 -8.73 1.15
N PRO A 66 -23.88 -8.79 1.06
CA PRO A 66 -24.75 -8.81 2.24
C PRO A 66 -24.34 -9.96 3.15
N ALA A 67 -24.05 -9.63 4.41
CA ALA A 67 -23.75 -10.61 5.45
C ALA A 67 -24.98 -11.51 5.65
N GLY A 68 -24.86 -12.78 5.27
CA GLY A 68 -25.77 -13.82 5.73
C GLY A 68 -25.77 -13.87 7.26
N GLY A 69 -26.96 -13.95 7.85
CA GLY A 69 -27.21 -13.80 9.29
C GLY A 69 -26.51 -14.84 10.19
N PRO A 70 -26.54 -14.60 11.52
CA PRO A 70 -25.66 -15.29 12.47
C PRO A 70 -26.23 -16.63 12.96
N PRO A 71 -25.36 -17.58 13.31
CA PRO A 71 -25.69 -18.59 14.31
C PRO A 71 -24.79 -18.45 15.56
N GLY A 72 -25.45 -18.24 16.72
CA GLY A 72 -25.14 -18.97 17.95
C GLY A 72 -23.96 -18.55 18.82
N THR A 73 -24.29 -18.02 20.00
CA THR A 73 -23.41 -17.70 21.16
C THR A 73 -22.89 -18.94 21.90
N ALA A 74 -21.57 -19.00 22.19
CA ALA A 74 -20.94 -19.54 23.43
C ALA A 74 -19.40 -19.52 23.24
N GLY A 75 -18.61 -18.82 24.06
CA GLY A 75 -18.17 -19.28 25.37
C GLY A 75 -16.93 -18.50 25.86
N ARG A 76 -16.74 -18.47 27.17
CA ARG A 76 -15.99 -17.51 28.00
C ARG A 76 -14.46 -17.72 28.14
N ILE A 77 -13.80 -16.57 28.39
CA ILE A 77 -12.66 -16.19 29.28
C ILE A 77 -11.21 -16.74 29.16
N ALA A 78 -10.30 -15.75 29.02
CA ALA A 78 -9.09 -15.38 29.79
C ALA A 78 -7.96 -16.38 30.10
N SER A 79 -6.72 -15.96 29.76
CA SER A 79 -5.51 -15.79 30.62
C SER A 79 -4.29 -15.48 29.71
N GLN A 80 -3.67 -14.29 29.77
CA GLN A 80 -2.40 -13.96 30.50
C GLN A 80 -1.18 -14.76 29.97
N ALA A 81 0.03 -14.24 29.64
CA ALA A 81 0.76 -12.99 29.90
C ALA A 81 2.01 -12.85 28.97
N SER A 82 2.48 -11.60 28.83
CA SER A 82 3.88 -11.10 28.83
C SER A 82 4.94 -11.62 27.85
N SER A 83 5.60 -10.71 27.10
CA SER A 83 6.97 -10.23 27.40
C SER A 83 7.62 -9.42 26.25
N GLY A 84 8.48 -8.45 26.63
CA GLY A 84 9.43 -7.72 25.77
C GLY A 84 8.92 -6.35 25.29
N GLY A 85 9.38 -5.18 25.73
CA GLY A 85 10.73 -4.78 26.12
C GLY A 85 11.41 -4.07 24.94
N GLY A 86 11.49 -2.73 24.97
CA GLY A 86 12.42 -1.99 24.12
C GLY A 86 11.95 -0.65 23.51
N THR A 87 12.54 0.42 24.03
CA THR A 87 13.10 1.57 23.29
C THR A 87 12.15 2.61 22.67
N ALA A 88 12.28 3.84 23.19
CA ALA A 88 11.79 5.07 22.58
C ALA A 88 12.22 5.18 21.10
N GLY A 89 11.29 5.60 20.23
CA GLY A 89 11.65 6.20 18.94
C GLY A 89 11.47 5.36 17.67
N GLN A 90 10.79 4.21 17.70
CA GLN A 90 10.32 3.55 16.46
C GLN A 90 8.86 3.17 16.65
N LEU A 91 7.95 3.87 15.97
CA LEU A 91 6.59 3.37 15.80
C LEU A 91 6.71 2.00 15.14
N SER A 92 6.25 0.98 15.85
CA SER A 92 6.19 -0.37 15.33
C SER A 92 5.32 -0.38 14.07
N THR A 93 5.61 -1.29 13.14
CA THR A 93 4.83 -1.43 11.90
C THR A 93 3.33 -1.52 12.21
N GLU A 94 2.98 -2.21 13.30
CA GLU A 94 1.59 -2.35 13.76
C GLU A 94 0.97 -1.01 14.16
N GLU A 95 1.69 -0.16 14.91
CA GLU A 95 1.20 1.17 15.29
C GLU A 95 1.03 2.11 14.10
N ILE A 96 1.91 2.00 13.08
CA ILE A 96 1.80 2.77 11.84
C ILE A 96 0.53 2.35 11.07
N LEU A 97 0.28 1.04 10.97
CA LEU A 97 -0.90 0.49 10.31
C LEU A 97 -2.19 0.88 11.03
N ASP A 98 -2.19 0.84 12.37
CA ASP A 98 -3.32 1.28 13.18
C ASP A 98 -3.60 2.78 13.02
N ARG A 99 -2.55 3.60 12.94
CA ARG A 99 -2.69 5.04 12.68
C ARG A 99 -3.29 5.32 11.31
N MET A 100 -2.90 4.56 10.29
CA MET A 100 -3.48 4.67 8.95
C MET A 100 -4.94 4.23 8.92
N ARG A 101 -5.30 3.17 9.64
CA ARG A 101 -6.69 2.69 9.76
C ARG A 101 -7.60 3.76 10.37
N ARG A 102 -7.21 4.34 11.52
CA ARG A 102 -7.99 5.40 12.18
C ARG A 102 -8.19 6.63 11.30
N ARG A 103 -7.18 7.04 10.52
CA ARG A 103 -7.32 8.18 9.61
C ARG A 103 -8.38 7.92 8.53
N ARG A 104 -8.39 6.71 7.96
CA ARG A 104 -9.37 6.30 6.95
C ARG A 104 -10.80 6.29 7.49
N GLU A 105 -10.98 5.91 8.76
CA GLU A 105 -12.28 5.94 9.44
C GLU A 105 -12.77 7.38 9.67
N GLN A 106 -11.87 8.29 10.04
CA GLN A 106 -12.21 9.71 10.26
C GLN A 106 -12.57 10.46 8.98
N GLU A 107 -11.98 10.10 7.84
CA GLU A 107 -12.32 10.67 6.53
C GLU A 107 -13.64 10.11 5.96
N MET A 108 -14.07 8.91 6.39
CA MET A 108 -15.34 8.32 5.98
C MET A 108 -16.55 8.73 6.85
N ASN A 109 -16.31 9.18 8.08
CA ASN A 109 -17.36 9.58 9.02
C ASN A 109 -17.62 11.10 9.01
N ARG A 110 -17.35 11.76 7.88
CA ARG A 110 -17.49 13.21 7.66
C ARG A 110 -18.25 13.47 6.36
#